data_AF-T0M0U1-F1
#
_entry.id   AF-T0M0U1-F1
#
_cell.length_a   1.000
_cell.length_b   1.000
_cell.length_c   1.000
_cell.angle_alpha   90.00
_cell.angle_beta   90.00
_cell.angle_gamma   90.00
#
_symmetry.space_group_name_H-M   'P 1'
#
loop_
_entity.id
_entity.type
_entity.pdbx_description
1 polymer ?
#
loop_
_entity_poly.entity_id
_entity_poly.type
_entity_poly.pdbx_seq_one_letter_code
_entity_poly.pdbx_strand_id
1 'polypeptide(L)' 'MTNLKFGTRKVSKKGDGFCLMLPAIWVKNADISAGERIVLEMKGNTLIVKPEVKQK' A
#
# COMPACT_ATOMS: atom_id res chain seq x y z
N MET A 1 -20.37 -8.16 -9.36
CA MET A 1 -18.91 -8.01 -9.08
C MET A 1 -18.43 -6.74 -9.76
N THR A 2 -17.93 -5.77 -9.02
CA THR A 2 -17.48 -4.49 -9.60
C THR A 2 -16.10 -4.67 -10.22
N ASN A 3 -16.03 -4.59 -11.56
CA ASN A 3 -14.76 -4.59 -12.29
C ASN A 3 -13.98 -3.31 -11.95
N LEU A 4 -12.91 -3.45 -11.17
CA LEU A 4 -11.98 -2.36 -10.91
C LEU A 4 -11.09 -2.15 -12.14
N LYS A 5 -10.96 -0.90 -12.60
CA LYS A 5 -10.06 -0.52 -13.69
C LYS A 5 -8.60 -0.72 -13.26
N PHE A 6 -7.70 -0.95 -14.21
CA PHE A 6 -6.27 -0.97 -13.94
C PHE A 6 -5.84 0.33 -13.21
N GLY A 7 -5.08 0.18 -12.13
CA GLY A 7 -4.70 1.29 -11.25
C GLY A 7 -5.71 1.67 -10.15
N THR A 8 -6.94 1.16 -10.19
CA THR A 8 -7.89 1.34 -9.07
C THR A 8 -7.74 0.24 -8.03
N ARG A 9 -7.73 0.62 -6.75
CA ARG A 9 -7.60 -0.29 -5.61
C ARG A 9 -8.87 -0.19 -4.75
N LYS A 10 -9.34 -1.34 -4.28
CA LYS A 10 -10.40 -1.36 -3.27
C LYS A 10 -9.79 -1.01 -1.91
N VAL A 11 -10.33 0.03 -1.29
CA VAL A 11 -10.11 0.30 0.14
C VAL A 11 -11.19 -0.47 0.90
N SER A 12 -10.77 -1.21 1.92
CA SER A 12 -11.64 -1.96 2.82
C SER A 12 -11.48 -1.41 4.24
N LYS A 13 -12.53 -1.52 5.07
CA LYS A 13 -12.42 -1.23 6.51
C LYS A 13 -12.10 -2.53 7.26
N LYS A 14 -11.15 -2.49 8.19
CA LYS A 14 -10.81 -3.61 9.09
C LYS A 14 -10.64 -3.06 10.51
N GLY A 15 -11.54 -3.44 11.41
CA GLY A 15 -11.64 -2.82 12.74
C GLY A 15 -11.91 -1.31 12.60
N ASP A 16 -11.10 -0.52 13.29
CA ASP A 16 -11.19 0.96 13.26
C ASP A 16 -10.35 1.60 12.15
N GLY A 17 -9.65 0.80 11.34
CA GLY A 17 -8.75 1.26 10.28
C GLY A 17 -9.25 1.02 8.87
N PHE A 18 -8.69 1.78 7.92
CA PHE A 18 -8.77 1.48 6.49
C PHE A 18 -7.57 0.66 6.05
N CYS A 19 -7.80 -0.29 5.16
CA CYS A 19 -6.78 -1.17 4.60
C CYS A 19 -6.89 -1.18 3.08
N LEU A 20 -5.74 -1.20 2.43
CA LEU A 20 -5.61 -1.33 0.97
C LEU A 20 -4.63 -2.45 0.66
N MET A 21 -4.95 -3.23 -0.38
CA MET A 21 -4.07 -4.31 -0.82
C MET A 21 -3.01 -3.75 -1.75
N LEU A 22 -1.74 -3.95 -1.38
CA LEU A 22 -0.61 -3.53 -2.21
C LEU A 22 -0.41 -4.52 -3.37
N PRO A 23 0.01 -4.05 -4.57
CA PRO A 23 0.31 -4.94 -5.67
C PRO A 23 1.45 -5.92 -5.33
N ALA A 24 1.23 -7.21 -5.60
CA ALA A 24 2.21 -8.26 -5.29
C ALA A 24 3.58 -8.03 -5.95
N ILE A 25 3.61 -7.51 -7.18
CA ILE A 25 4.86 -7.17 -7.90
C ILE A 25 5.63 -6.07 -7.14
N TRP A 26 4.93 -5.06 -6.64
CA TRP A 26 5.57 -3.98 -5.89
C TRP A 26 6.13 -4.47 -4.55
N VAL A 27 5.36 -5.28 -3.81
CA VAL A 27 5.80 -5.88 -2.54
C VAL A 27 7.05 -6.73 -2.73
N LYS A 28 7.10 -7.57 -3.79
CA LYS A 28 8.27 -8.37 -4.14
C LYS A 28 9.49 -7.51 -4.50
N ASN A 29 9.31 -6.48 -5.32
CA ASN A 29 10.40 -5.61 -5.74
C ASN A 29 10.94 -4.73 -4.61
N ALA A 30 10.07 -4.38 -3.64
CA ALA A 30 10.44 -3.61 -2.47
C ALA A 30 10.98 -4.47 -1.30
N ASP A 31 11.02 -5.80 -1.46
CA ASP A 31 11.43 -6.77 -0.43
C ASP A 31 10.72 -6.56 0.92
N ILE A 32 9.40 -6.33 0.86
CA ILE A 32 8.59 -6.06 2.05
C ILE A 32 7.93 -7.36 2.55
N SER A 33 8.11 -7.64 3.82
CA SER A 33 7.44 -8.74 4.53
C SER A 33 6.31 -8.25 5.43
N ALA A 34 5.40 -9.17 5.79
CA ALA A 34 4.34 -8.87 6.75
C ALA A 34 4.94 -8.45 8.10
N GLY A 35 4.42 -7.37 8.69
CA GLY A 35 4.92 -6.81 9.95
C GLY A 35 5.95 -5.69 9.79
N GLU A 36 6.44 -5.46 8.57
CA GLU A 36 7.37 -4.35 8.31
C GLU A 36 6.65 -3.01 8.20
N ARG A 37 7.39 -1.95 8.50
CA ARG A 37 6.90 -0.58 8.40
C ARG A 37 6.98 -0.08 6.95
N ILE A 38 6.03 0.76 6.61
CA ILE A 38 5.91 1.39 5.30
C ILE A 38 5.67 2.88 5.53
N VAL A 39 6.31 3.71 4.73
CA VAL A 39 6.14 5.15 4.80
C VAL A 39 4.96 5.56 3.93
N LEU A 40 4.05 6.33 4.53
CA LEU A 40 2.90 6.92 3.87
C LEU A 40 3.09 8.44 3.80
N GLU A 41 3.05 9.00 2.59
CA GLU A 41 3.24 10.44 2.36
C GLU A 41 2.07 10.99 1.56
N MET A 42 1.43 12.05 2.05
CA MET A 42 0.39 12.76 1.31
C MET A 42 1.01 13.84 0.41
N LYS A 43 0.75 13.77 -0.90
CA LYS A 43 1.05 14.85 -1.86
C LYS A 43 -0.27 15.35 -2.47
N GLY A 44 -0.76 16.47 -1.94
CA GLY A 44 -2.10 16.95 -2.26
C GLY A 44 -3.15 15.88 -1.92
N ASN A 45 -3.94 15.47 -2.91
CA ASN A 45 -4.96 14.42 -2.75
C ASN A 45 -4.45 13.00 -3.05
N THR A 46 -3.13 12.82 -3.21
CA THR A 46 -2.52 11.53 -3.54
C THR A 46 -1.75 10.97 -2.36
N LEU A 47 -2.09 9.75 -1.94
CA LEU A 47 -1.32 8.97 -0.96
C LEU A 47 -0.20 8.22 -1.68
N ILE A 48 1.04 8.53 -1.35
CA ILE A 48 2.24 7.85 -1.84
C ILE A 48 2.70 6.83 -0.81
N VAL A 49 2.86 5.58 -1.24
CA VAL A 49 3.34 4.47 -0.42
C VAL A 49 4.79 4.18 -0.80
N LYS A 50 5.70 4.23 0.18
CA LYS A 50 7.14 3.96 -0.02
C LYS A 50 7.61 2.89 0.98
N PRO A 51 8.50 1.96 0.58
CA PRO A 51 9.18 1.12 1.55
C PRO A 51 9.94 1.98 2.56
N GLU A 52 9.96 1.57 3.82
CA GLU A 52 10.88 2.14 4.79
C GLU A 52 12.31 1.72 4.39
N VAL A 53 13.20 2.69 4.18
CA VAL A 53 14.60 2.39 3.90
C VAL A 53 15.20 1.83 5.18
N LYS A 54 15.44 0.52 5.22
CA LYS A 54 16.23 -0.10 6.29
C LYS A 54 17.63 0.49 6.21
N GLN A 55 17.97 1.38 7.16
CA GLN A 55 19.37 1.76 7.35
C GLN A 55 20.11 0.48 7.72
N LYS A 56 21.00 0.04 6.83
CA LYS A 56 21.93 -1.07 7.08
C LYS A 56 23.10 -0.58 7.91
#